data_AF-A0A1G6MLY4-F1
#
_entry.id   AF-A0A1G6MLY4-F1
#
_cell.length_a   1.000
_cell.length_b   1.000
_cell.length_c   1.000
_cell.angle_alpha   90.00
_cell.angle_beta   90.00
_cell.angle_gamma   90.00
#
_symmetry.space_group_name_H-M   'P 1'
#
loop_
_entity.id
_entity.type
_entity.pdbx_description
1 polymer ?
#
loop_
_entity_poly.entity_id
_entity_poly.type
_entity_poly.pdbx_seq_one_letter_code
_entity_poly.pdbx_strand_id
1 'polypeptide(L)'
;MKKVLFLSLVLAVSFLFVGCTGGIFASDEDLAKNAVLGFYNDLSGDEVSASKIVEDYFYMEGLTATETDQIAALMTFARSMMEDQKVSFEVNNVTVKEAPTSAPGKVEKLADVEALKKYEDENMEDDLETMTIAKIEGAWYLYYIYKENSEMHSYPEDLVSSGTN
;
A
#
# COMPACT_ATOMS: atom_id res chain seq x y z
N MET A 1 -26.43 -8.65 57.24
CA MET A 1 -26.87 -8.61 55.82
C MET A 1 -26.34 -7.33 55.18
N LYS A 2 -25.15 -7.37 54.56
CA LYS A 2 -24.46 -6.21 53.93
C LYS A 2 -23.48 -6.66 52.82
N LYS A 3 -23.92 -7.46 51.84
CA LYS A 3 -23.03 -7.95 50.76
C LYS A 3 -23.58 -7.80 49.33
N VAL A 4 -24.76 -7.23 49.13
CA VAL A 4 -25.41 -7.20 47.80
C VAL A 4 -25.17 -5.88 47.03
N LEU A 5 -24.65 -4.83 47.67
CA LEU A 5 -24.45 -3.53 47.03
C LEU A 5 -23.13 -3.37 46.24
N PHE A 6 -22.15 -4.26 46.42
CA PHE A 6 -20.85 -4.15 45.73
C PHE A 6 -20.83 -4.80 44.34
N LEU A 7 -21.72 -5.76 44.08
CA LEU A 7 -21.72 -6.53 42.82
C LEU A 7 -22.31 -5.73 41.66
N SER A 8 -23.29 -4.86 41.93
CA SER A 8 -23.91 -3.98 40.95
C SER A 8 -23.01 -2.80 40.55
N LEU A 9 -22.06 -2.38 41.40
CA LEU A 9 -21.09 -1.35 41.05
C LEU A 9 -20.02 -1.87 40.09
N VAL A 10 -19.59 -3.13 40.24
CA VAL A 10 -18.63 -3.76 39.33
C VAL A 10 -19.25 -3.97 37.94
N LEU A 11 -20.53 -4.35 37.85
CA LEU A 11 -21.20 -4.48 36.55
C LEU A 11 -21.33 -3.12 35.82
N ALA A 12 -21.64 -2.02 36.53
CA ALA A 12 -21.78 -0.71 35.91
C ALA A 12 -20.44 -0.10 35.45
N VAL A 13 -19.35 -0.40 36.16
CA VAL A 13 -18.00 0.03 35.75
C VAL A 13 -17.49 -0.78 34.56
N SER A 14 -17.90 -2.06 34.41
CA SER A 14 -17.58 -2.85 33.23
C SER A 14 -18.18 -2.30 31.93
N PHE A 15 -19.31 -1.58 31.98
CA PHE A 15 -19.89 -0.92 30.81
C PHE A 15 -19.25 0.43 30.48
N LEU A 16 -18.50 1.05 31.40
CA LEU A 16 -17.77 2.30 31.16
C LEU A 16 -16.43 2.09 30.43
N PHE A 17 -15.93 0.85 30.35
CA PHE A 17 -14.68 0.51 29.63
C PHE A 17 -14.89 -0.22 28.30
N VAL A 18 -16.12 -0.45 27.85
CA VAL A 18 -16.42 -0.89 26.47
C VAL A 18 -16.48 0.33 25.51
N GLY A 19 -16.34 1.54 26.03
CA GLY A 19 -16.47 2.80 25.28
C GLY A 19 -15.18 3.61 25.13
N CYS A 20 -14.00 2.98 24.99
CA CYS A 20 -12.76 3.73 24.73
C CYS A 20 -11.69 2.99 23.91
N THR A 21 -12.11 2.29 22.86
CA THR A 21 -11.36 2.29 21.59
C THR A 21 -12.41 2.33 20.50
N GLY A 22 -13.02 3.51 20.30
CA GLY A 22 -13.49 3.87 18.98
C GLY A 22 -12.25 3.91 18.11
N GLY A 23 -11.78 2.73 17.67
CA GLY A 23 -10.88 2.64 16.55
C GLY A 23 -11.62 3.33 15.44
N ILE A 24 -11.23 4.57 15.16
CA ILE A 24 -11.52 5.20 13.89
C ILE A 24 -11.00 4.16 12.91
N PHE A 25 -11.90 3.38 12.32
CA PHE A 25 -11.51 2.50 11.22
C PHE A 25 -10.89 3.45 10.22
N ALA A 26 -9.58 3.33 10.02
CA ALA A 26 -8.85 4.17 9.08
C ALA A 26 -9.61 4.09 7.75
N SER A 27 -9.85 5.24 7.13
CA SER A 27 -10.59 5.25 5.88
C SER A 27 -9.82 4.46 4.82
N ASP A 28 -10.51 3.98 3.78
CA ASP A 28 -9.83 3.33 2.65
C ASP A 28 -8.77 4.27 2.03
N GLU A 29 -9.02 5.59 2.05
CA GLU A 29 -8.06 6.62 1.62
C GLU A 29 -6.81 6.67 2.51
N ASP A 30 -6.97 6.63 3.84
CA ASP A 30 -5.84 6.62 4.77
C ASP A 30 -5.00 5.35 4.61
N LEU A 31 -5.66 4.19 4.44
CA LEU A 31 -4.99 2.92 4.26
C LEU A 31 -4.22 2.87 2.93
N ALA A 32 -4.82 3.37 1.84
CA ALA A 32 -4.17 3.50 0.54
C ALA A 32 -2.97 4.47 0.60
N LYS A 33 -3.15 5.63 1.25
CA LYS A 33 -2.07 6.59 1.50
C LYS A 33 -0.89 5.94 2.25
N ASN A 34 -1.19 5.20 3.32
CA ASN A 34 -0.16 4.55 4.13
C ASN A 34 0.57 3.43 3.37
N ALA A 35 -0.11 2.72 2.48
CA ALA A 35 0.54 1.72 1.63
C ALA A 35 1.58 2.36 0.69
N VAL A 36 1.23 3.45 0.02
CA VAL A 36 2.16 4.17 -0.88
C VAL A 36 3.31 4.81 -0.12
N LEU A 37 3.03 5.52 0.98
CA LEU A 37 4.08 6.12 1.81
C LEU A 37 4.99 5.05 2.43
N GLY A 38 4.42 3.94 2.88
CA GLY A 38 5.18 2.80 3.41
C GLY A 38 6.14 2.26 2.36
N PHE A 39 5.66 1.99 1.15
CA PHE A 39 6.50 1.50 0.06
C PHE A 39 7.70 2.41 -0.21
N TYR A 40 7.48 3.72 -0.35
CA TYR A 40 8.56 4.65 -0.63
C TYR A 40 9.53 4.83 0.54
N ASN A 41 9.04 4.78 1.78
CA ASN A 41 9.89 4.81 2.96
C ASN A 41 10.78 3.56 3.03
N ASP A 42 10.23 2.38 2.75
CA ASP A 42 10.99 1.13 2.76
C ASP A 42 11.96 1.04 1.57
N LEU A 43 11.60 1.64 0.42
CA LEU A 43 12.45 1.69 -0.77
C LEU A 43 13.63 2.65 -0.59
N SER A 44 13.48 3.73 0.20
CA SER A 44 14.53 4.71 0.48
C SER A 44 15.32 4.42 1.77
N GLY A 45 14.84 3.47 2.59
CA GLY A 45 15.41 3.13 3.89
C GLY A 45 16.36 1.94 3.87
N ASP A 46 17.17 1.82 4.93
CA ASP A 46 18.20 0.77 4.99
C ASP A 46 17.75 -0.56 5.59
N GLU A 47 16.64 -0.56 6.32
CA GLU A 47 16.29 -1.61 7.28
C GLU A 47 15.45 -2.75 6.68
N VAL A 48 14.84 -2.54 5.52
CA VAL A 48 13.89 -3.48 4.91
C VAL A 48 14.53 -4.16 3.69
N SER A 49 14.46 -5.49 3.64
CA SER A 49 14.99 -6.25 2.51
C SER A 49 14.08 -6.10 1.28
N ALA A 50 14.65 -6.17 0.08
CA ALA A 50 13.86 -6.08 -1.15
C ALA A 50 12.78 -7.18 -1.23
N SER A 51 13.05 -8.39 -0.71
CA SER A 51 12.05 -9.45 -0.61
C SER A 51 10.89 -9.08 0.30
N LYS A 52 11.14 -8.35 1.40
CA LYS A 52 10.10 -7.90 2.32
C LYS A 52 9.25 -6.79 1.70
N ILE A 53 9.86 -5.88 0.93
CA ILE A 53 9.13 -4.89 0.12
C ILE A 53 8.18 -5.62 -0.85
N VAL A 54 8.68 -6.64 -1.55
CA VAL A 54 7.85 -7.43 -2.46
C VAL A 54 6.70 -8.12 -1.71
N GLU A 55 6.96 -8.73 -0.54
CA GLU A 55 5.93 -9.37 0.28
C GLU A 55 4.84 -8.39 0.76
N ASP A 56 5.22 -7.19 1.18
CA ASP A 56 4.31 -6.24 1.81
C ASP A 56 3.51 -5.40 0.82
N TYR A 57 4.04 -5.18 -0.39
CA TYR A 57 3.47 -4.25 -1.36
C TYR A 57 3.03 -4.87 -2.68
N PHE A 58 3.35 -6.15 -2.93
CA PHE A 58 2.96 -6.87 -4.14
C PHE A 58 2.08 -8.07 -3.79
N TYR A 59 0.89 -8.11 -4.36
CA TYR A 59 0.10 -9.34 -4.34
C TYR A 59 0.55 -10.20 -5.52
N MET A 60 0.99 -11.43 -5.27
CA MET A 60 1.50 -12.31 -6.33
C MET A 60 0.77 -13.65 -6.35
N GLU A 61 0.36 -14.11 -7.54
CA GLU A 61 -0.36 -15.38 -7.69
C GLU A 61 0.18 -16.23 -8.86
N GLY A 62 0.45 -17.51 -8.60
CA GLY A 62 0.88 -18.45 -9.63
C GLY A 62 2.32 -18.27 -10.11
N LEU A 63 3.11 -17.44 -9.45
CA LEU A 63 4.53 -17.25 -9.74
C LEU A 63 5.38 -18.36 -9.09
N THR A 64 6.48 -18.71 -9.76
CA THR A 64 7.52 -19.56 -9.17
C THR A 64 8.43 -18.76 -8.25
N ALA A 65 9.14 -19.46 -7.35
CA ALA A 65 10.13 -18.81 -6.47
C ALA A 65 11.18 -18.01 -7.26
N THR A 66 11.66 -18.55 -8.39
CA THR A 66 12.63 -17.87 -9.26
C THR A 66 12.08 -16.55 -9.82
N GLU A 67 10.79 -16.50 -10.17
CA GLU A 67 10.17 -15.27 -10.70
C GLU A 67 9.98 -14.23 -9.59
N THR A 68 9.58 -14.67 -8.39
CA THR A 68 9.52 -13.80 -7.21
C THR A 68 10.90 -13.23 -6.85
N ASP A 69 11.95 -14.04 -6.93
CA ASP A 69 13.33 -13.61 -6.68
C ASP A 69 13.79 -12.55 -7.72
N GLN A 70 13.35 -12.67 -8.97
CA GLN A 70 13.64 -11.67 -10.01
C GLN A 70 12.97 -10.33 -9.70
N ILE A 71 11.72 -10.34 -9.20
CA ILE A 71 11.04 -9.11 -8.77
C ILE A 71 11.77 -8.49 -7.57
N ALA A 72 12.19 -9.29 -6.60
CA ALA A 72 12.99 -8.79 -5.47
C ALA A 72 14.35 -8.20 -5.92
N ALA A 73 14.99 -8.78 -6.94
CA ALA A 73 16.20 -8.22 -7.53
C ALA A 73 15.95 -6.86 -8.21
N LEU A 74 14.82 -6.70 -8.91
CA LEU A 74 14.41 -5.40 -9.48
C LEU A 74 14.16 -4.37 -8.37
N MET A 75 13.53 -4.75 -7.26
CA MET A 75 13.34 -3.86 -6.11
C MET A 75 14.68 -3.45 -5.46
N THR A 76 15.66 -4.36 -5.44
CA THR A 76 17.03 -4.02 -4.99
C THR A 76 17.65 -2.95 -5.88
N PHE A 77 17.47 -3.06 -7.20
CA PHE A 77 17.94 -2.05 -8.14
C PHE A 77 17.20 -0.71 -7.98
N ALA A 78 15.88 -0.74 -7.83
CA ALA A 78 15.08 0.45 -7.58
C ALA A 78 15.53 1.18 -6.31
N ARG A 79 15.74 0.46 -5.21
CA ARG A 79 16.27 1.03 -3.96
C ARG A 79 17.62 1.72 -4.17
N SER A 80 18.56 1.07 -4.86
CA SER A 80 19.86 1.68 -5.15
C SER A 80 19.72 3.01 -5.90
N MET A 81 18.78 3.11 -6.86
CA MET A 81 18.54 4.37 -7.57
C MET A 81 17.91 5.45 -6.68
N MET A 82 17.01 5.05 -5.77
CA MET A 82 16.31 5.97 -4.88
C MET A 82 17.25 6.55 -3.81
N GLU A 83 18.13 5.72 -3.26
CA GLU A 83 19.16 6.14 -2.31
C GLU A 83 20.11 7.17 -2.93
N ASP A 84 20.56 6.93 -4.17
CA ASP A 84 21.43 7.86 -4.91
C ASP A 84 20.77 9.21 -5.18
N GLN A 85 19.45 9.23 -5.42
CA GLN A 85 18.70 10.45 -5.75
C GLN A 85 18.26 11.26 -4.53
N LYS A 86 18.32 10.72 -3.31
CA LYS A 86 17.87 11.37 -2.07
C LYS A 86 16.49 12.03 -2.21
N VAL A 87 15.51 11.20 -2.51
CA VAL A 87 14.14 11.62 -2.79
C VAL A 87 13.22 11.33 -1.60
N SER A 88 12.26 12.23 -1.37
CA SER A 88 11.18 12.04 -0.41
C SER A 88 9.82 12.14 -1.10
N PHE A 89 8.79 11.57 -0.50
CA PHE A 89 7.45 11.54 -1.07
C PHE A 89 6.44 12.16 -0.12
N GLU A 90 5.55 12.97 -0.67
CA GLU A 90 4.38 13.51 0.03
C GLU A 90 3.12 13.13 -0.74
N VAL A 91 2.19 12.41 -0.12
CA VAL A 91 0.89 12.12 -0.74
C VAL A 91 -0.05 13.31 -0.54
N ASN A 92 -0.40 13.96 -1.65
CA ASN A 92 -1.26 15.14 -1.70
C ASN A 92 -2.74 14.76 -1.70
N ASN A 93 -3.10 13.76 -2.50
CA ASN A 93 -4.49 13.37 -2.70
C ASN A 93 -4.62 11.86 -2.91
N VAL A 94 -5.71 11.28 -2.41
CA VAL A 94 -6.08 9.88 -2.66
C VAL A 94 -7.54 9.84 -3.07
N THR A 95 -7.82 9.22 -4.21
CA THR A 95 -9.19 9.03 -4.70
C THR A 95 -9.49 7.54 -4.82
N VAL A 96 -10.34 7.04 -3.92
CA VAL A 96 -10.78 5.63 -3.95
C VAL A 96 -11.97 5.48 -4.89
N LYS A 97 -11.91 4.46 -5.75
CA LYS A 97 -12.96 4.11 -6.72
C LYS A 97 -13.20 2.60 -6.72
N GLU A 98 -14.41 2.23 -7.12
CA GLU A 98 -14.76 0.82 -7.31
C GLU A 98 -13.96 0.23 -8.49
N ALA A 99 -13.64 -1.06 -8.40
CA ALA A 99 -12.94 -1.75 -9.48
C ALA A 99 -13.81 -1.80 -10.74
N PRO A 100 -13.25 -1.51 -11.95
CA PRO A 100 -13.99 -1.65 -13.19
C PRO A 100 -14.31 -3.13 -13.44
N THR A 101 -15.33 -3.41 -14.27
CA THR A 101 -15.73 -4.80 -14.60
C THR A 101 -14.66 -5.60 -15.34
N SER A 102 -13.64 -4.91 -15.89
CA SER A 102 -12.48 -5.53 -16.54
C SER A 102 -11.34 -5.87 -15.56
N ALA A 103 -11.44 -5.45 -14.29
CA ALA A 103 -10.42 -5.79 -13.30
C ALA A 103 -10.42 -7.30 -13.00
N PRO A 104 -9.26 -7.87 -12.63
CA PRO A 104 -9.21 -9.24 -12.14
C PRO A 104 -10.17 -9.44 -10.97
N GLY A 105 -10.84 -10.61 -10.89
CA GLY A 105 -11.96 -10.84 -9.98
C GLY A 105 -11.65 -10.75 -8.47
N LYS A 106 -10.37 -10.67 -8.09
CA LYS A 106 -9.91 -10.46 -6.72
C LYS A 106 -9.77 -8.98 -6.32
N VAL A 107 -9.78 -8.08 -7.30
CA VAL A 107 -9.64 -6.64 -7.06
C VAL A 107 -10.97 -6.09 -6.57
N GLU A 108 -10.97 -5.60 -5.32
CA GLU A 108 -12.14 -5.03 -4.67
C GLU A 108 -12.33 -3.57 -5.07
N LYS A 109 -11.24 -2.79 -4.99
CA LYS A 109 -11.22 -1.34 -5.24
C LYS A 109 -9.90 -0.92 -5.84
N LEU A 110 -9.88 0.30 -6.36
CA LEU A 110 -8.69 1.00 -6.79
C LEU A 110 -8.55 2.31 -6.00
N ALA A 111 -7.33 2.79 -5.83
CA ALA A 111 -7.06 4.14 -5.37
C ALA A 111 -6.07 4.79 -6.32
N ASP A 112 -6.42 5.97 -6.83
CA ASP A 112 -5.47 6.85 -7.50
C ASP A 112 -4.82 7.73 -6.42
N VAL A 113 -3.51 7.63 -6.30
CA VAL A 113 -2.69 8.33 -5.31
C VAL A 113 -1.81 9.33 -6.03
N GLU A 114 -2.02 10.60 -5.74
CA GLU A 114 -1.18 11.69 -6.23
C GLU A 114 -0.10 11.97 -5.17
N ALA A 115 1.15 11.74 -5.54
CA ALA A 115 2.32 11.93 -4.68
C ALA A 115 3.28 12.95 -5.31
N LEU A 116 3.73 13.91 -4.51
CA LEU A 116 4.80 14.81 -4.86
C LEU A 116 6.14 14.18 -4.47
N LYS A 117 6.95 13.85 -5.47
CA LYS A 117 8.33 13.43 -5.32
C LYS A 117 9.21 14.67 -5.19
N LYS A 118 9.87 14.80 -4.06
CA LYS A 118 10.76 15.93 -3.75
C LYS A 118 12.20 15.49 -3.79
N TYR A 119 13.03 16.24 -4.50
CA TYR A 119 14.46 15.99 -4.57
C TYR A 119 15.18 16.87 -3.54
N GLU A 120 16.21 16.33 -2.88
CA GLU A 120 17.07 17.16 -2.03
C GLU A 120 18.01 18.08 -2.83
N ASP A 121 18.29 17.75 -4.10
CA ASP A 121 19.09 18.61 -4.99
C ASP A 121 18.26 19.82 -5.45
N GLU A 122 18.66 21.02 -5.03
CA GLU A 122 18.00 22.29 -5.37
C GLU A 122 17.96 22.58 -6.89
N ASN A 123 18.74 21.83 -7.70
CA ASN A 123 18.73 21.94 -9.16
C ASN A 123 17.74 20.99 -9.84
N MET A 124 17.06 20.14 -9.09
CA MET A 124 16.02 19.25 -9.57
C MET A 124 14.65 19.81 -9.18
N GLU A 125 13.71 19.78 -10.13
CA GLU A 125 12.33 20.20 -9.87
C GLU A 125 11.55 19.05 -9.23
N ASP A 126 10.65 19.37 -8.29
CA ASP A 126 9.74 18.39 -7.71
C ASP A 126 8.80 17.83 -8.79
N ASP A 127 8.60 16.51 -8.77
CA ASP A 127 7.78 15.79 -9.75
C ASP A 127 6.47 15.34 -9.12
N LEU A 128 5.35 15.64 -9.76
CA LEU A 128 4.04 15.12 -9.38
C LEU A 128 3.80 13.77 -10.07
N GLU A 129 3.68 12.71 -9.29
CA GLU A 129 3.41 11.36 -9.78
C GLU A 129 2.01 10.91 -9.38
N THR A 130 1.33 10.23 -10.30
CA THR A 130 0.06 9.55 -10.02
C THR A 130 0.26 8.06 -10.14
N MET A 131 -0.07 7.35 -9.07
CA MET A 131 -0.02 5.89 -9.01
C MET A 131 -1.41 5.35 -8.75
N THR A 132 -1.82 4.31 -9.47
CA THR A 132 -3.01 3.54 -9.12
C THR A 132 -2.58 2.30 -8.35
N ILE A 133 -3.21 2.06 -7.20
CA ILE A 133 -3.00 0.86 -6.37
C ILE A 133 -4.31 0.08 -6.23
N ALA A 134 -4.21 -1.21 -5.92
CA ALA A 134 -5.34 -2.12 -5.87
C ALA A 134 -5.60 -2.65 -4.45
N LYS A 135 -6.88 -2.73 -4.08
CA LYS A 135 -7.30 -3.41 -2.85
C LYS A 135 -7.66 -4.86 -3.15
N ILE A 136 -6.98 -5.80 -2.49
CA ILE A 136 -7.15 -7.23 -2.67
C ILE A 136 -7.19 -7.89 -1.29
N GLU A 137 -8.20 -8.70 -1.03
CA GLU A 137 -8.37 -9.42 0.24
C GLU A 137 -8.28 -8.50 1.48
N GLY A 138 -8.85 -7.29 1.36
CA GLY A 138 -8.87 -6.28 2.42
C GLY A 138 -7.59 -5.46 2.60
N ALA A 139 -6.52 -5.72 1.87
CA ALA A 139 -5.24 -4.98 1.93
C ALA A 139 -4.94 -4.22 0.63
N TRP A 140 -4.15 -3.16 0.71
CA TRP A 140 -3.75 -2.34 -0.43
C TRP A 140 -2.36 -2.74 -0.93
N TYR A 141 -2.26 -3.03 -2.22
CA TYR A 141 -1.03 -3.42 -2.89
C TYR A 141 -0.74 -2.47 -4.04
N LEU A 142 0.53 -2.17 -4.26
CA LEU A 142 0.96 -1.35 -5.40
C LEU A 142 0.74 -2.09 -6.71
N TYR A 143 1.07 -3.38 -6.73
CA TYR A 143 0.92 -4.23 -7.90
C TYR A 143 0.33 -5.59 -7.55
N TYR A 144 -0.57 -6.06 -8.40
CA TYR A 144 -1.02 -7.44 -8.48
C TYR A 144 -0.34 -8.10 -9.67
N ILE A 145 0.61 -9.02 -9.42
CA ILE A 145 1.30 -9.77 -10.48
C ILE A 145 0.80 -11.22 -10.48
N TYR A 146 0.30 -11.70 -11.62
CA TYR A 146 -0.27 -13.04 -11.70
C TYR A 146 0.06 -13.73 -13.02
N LYS A 147 0.01 -15.06 -13.01
CA LYS A 147 0.18 -15.86 -14.24
C LYS A 147 -1.15 -16.42 -14.70
N GLU A 148 -1.49 -16.17 -15.96
CA GLU A 148 -2.52 -16.89 -16.67
C GLU A 148 -1.86 -17.75 -17.74
N ASN A 149 -2.05 -19.07 -17.64
CA ASN A 149 -1.35 -20.06 -18.45
C ASN A 149 0.18 -19.98 -18.28
N SER A 150 0.88 -19.33 -19.22
CA SER A 150 2.33 -19.13 -19.21
C SER A 150 2.74 -17.65 -19.25
N GLU A 151 1.78 -16.74 -19.34
CA GLU A 151 2.01 -15.31 -19.47
C GLU A 151 1.88 -14.63 -18.10
N MET A 152 2.76 -13.66 -17.84
CA MET A 152 2.75 -12.87 -16.62
C MET A 152 2.03 -11.57 -16.89
N HIS A 153 1.09 -11.23 -16.03
CA HIS A 153 0.27 -10.03 -16.09
C HIS A 153 0.48 -9.20 -14.82
N SER A 154 0.29 -7.89 -14.94
CA SER A 154 0.23 -6.98 -13.81
C SER A 154 -1.09 -6.22 -13.80
N TYR A 155 -1.57 -5.90 -12.60
CA TYR A 155 -2.74 -5.03 -12.39
C TYR A 155 -2.51 -4.07 -11.20
N PRO A 156 -2.89 -2.79 -11.27
CA PRO A 156 -3.30 -2.07 -12.46
C PRO A 156 -2.27 -2.25 -13.58
N GLU A 157 -2.74 -2.43 -14.81
CA GLU A 157 -1.84 -2.44 -15.96
C GLU A 157 -1.10 -1.11 -15.92
N ASP A 158 0.20 -1.11 -16.26
CA ASP A 158 0.94 0.13 -16.40
C ASP A 158 0.10 1.10 -17.23
N LEU A 159 -0.39 2.17 -16.60
CA LEU A 159 -0.85 3.37 -17.29
C LEU A 159 0.36 4.09 -17.91
N VAL A 160 1.32 3.36 -18.48
CA VAL A 160 2.10 3.86 -19.60
C VAL A 160 1.18 3.79 -20.82
N SER A 161 0.07 4.56 -20.79
CA SER A 161 -0.68 4.81 -22.00
C SER A 161 0.21 5.66 -22.89
N SER A 162 0.73 5.05 -23.94
CA SER A 162 0.89 5.68 -25.25
C SER A 162 1.43 7.11 -25.22
N GLY A 163 2.74 7.25 -25.05
CA GLY A 163 3.48 8.39 -25.58
C GLY A 163 3.47 8.35 -27.11
N THR A 164 2.30 8.49 -27.74
CA THR A 164 2.18 9.02 -29.08
C THR A 164 2.28 10.54 -28.97
N ASN A 165 3.46 11.07 -29.28
CA ASN A 165 3.62 12.37 -29.93
C ASN A 165 4.40 12.14 -31.22
#